data_AF-A0A4Q3ABP2-F1
#
_entry.id   AF-A0A4Q3ABP2-F1
#
_cell.length_a   1.000
_cell.length_b   1.000
_cell.length_c   1.000
_cell.angle_alpha   90.00
_cell.angle_beta   90.00
_cell.angle_gamma   90.00
#
_symmetry.space_group_name_H-M   'P 1'
#
loop_
_entity.id
_entity.type
_entity.pdbx_description
1 polymer ?
#
loop_
_entity_poly.entity_id
_entity_poly.type
_entity_poly.pdbx_seq_one_letter_code
_entity_poly.pdbx_strand_id
1 'polypeptide(L)'
;MSSKKLDPSSDVALMSGRTVVTATLGMMPYPAGVPLRPTNPLVRPPVNFVYSKGSGRIDHDEMRAMHEQGLTLKAIGDHFGVTRERIRQVAKELGLKPRLELIRERNLRVLAAPAELTDSELADKMGLTKAIVSAIRRQSGLSFQRARRDRFKPAVDAVSGGMSIRQAAQRYNMSAMTFSKYCDEAGVESTHGRWGALKHRAEIVPDMLAQDKDWPDILASLSQIEKRDVQLQALKAWLATNIPELDELVSERKEELLGKA
;
A
#
# COMPACT_ATOMS: atom_id res chain seq x y z
N MET A 1 42.19 6.98 28.65
CA MET A 1 40.93 7.57 28.13
C MET A 1 41.22 8.11 26.74
N SER A 2 40.98 7.30 25.71
CA SER A 2 41.36 7.63 24.32
C SER A 2 40.09 7.73 23.48
N SER A 3 39.72 8.97 23.15
CA SER A 3 38.53 9.30 22.37
C SER A 3 38.78 9.01 20.89
N LYS A 4 38.16 7.95 20.35
CA LYS A 4 38.09 7.70 18.92
C LYS A 4 37.20 8.75 18.26
N LYS A 5 37.79 9.58 17.40
CA LYS A 5 37.07 10.43 16.45
C LYS A 5 36.51 9.53 15.34
N LEU A 6 35.22 9.68 15.04
CA LEU A 6 34.54 9.08 13.90
C LEU A 6 34.58 10.09 12.76
N ASP A 7 35.15 9.68 11.62
CA ASP A 7 35.18 10.45 10.38
C ASP A 7 33.79 10.48 9.72
N PRO A 8 33.29 11.64 9.26
CA PRO A 8 32.12 11.72 8.41
C PRO A 8 32.57 11.89 6.95
N SER A 9 32.84 10.79 6.26
CA SER A 9 32.99 10.83 4.80
C SER A 9 32.64 9.48 4.18
N SER A 10 31.35 9.31 3.90
CA SER A 10 30.88 8.36 2.90
C SER A 10 29.79 9.05 2.09
N ASP A 11 30.24 9.92 1.19
CA ASP A 11 29.46 10.37 0.04
C ASP A 11 29.10 9.16 -0.81
N VAL A 12 27.92 8.59 -0.54
CA VAL A 12 27.29 7.60 -1.41
C VAL A 12 26.73 8.36 -2.61
N ALA A 13 27.56 8.45 -3.65
CA ALA A 13 27.15 8.88 -4.97
C ALA A 13 26.07 7.92 -5.51
N LEU A 14 24.80 8.26 -5.29
CA LEU A 14 23.65 7.66 -5.96
C LEU A 14 23.72 8.04 -7.45
N MET A 15 24.49 7.28 -8.22
CA MET A 15 24.42 7.32 -9.67
C MET A 15 23.03 6.86 -10.10
N SER A 16 22.19 7.83 -10.47
CA SER A 16 20.92 7.60 -11.15
C SER A 16 21.19 7.00 -12.53
N GLY A 17 21.35 5.68 -12.59
CA GLY A 17 21.37 4.92 -13.83
C GLY A 17 20.03 5.08 -14.53
N ARG A 18 19.94 6.05 -15.45
CA ARG A 18 18.85 6.13 -16.42
C ARG A 18 18.97 4.93 -17.34
N THR A 19 18.19 3.90 -17.06
CA THR A 19 17.99 2.77 -17.97
C THR A 19 17.31 3.33 -19.21
N VAL A 20 18.06 3.43 -20.31
CA VAL A 20 17.50 3.75 -21.62
C VAL A 20 16.74 2.51 -22.07
N VAL A 21 15.43 2.50 -21.84
CA VAL A 21 14.55 1.49 -22.43
C VAL A 21 14.38 1.87 -23.89
N THR A 22 15.21 1.31 -24.76
CA THR A 22 14.96 1.26 -26.19
C THR A 22 13.74 0.37 -26.40
N ALA A 23 12.56 0.98 -26.45
CA ALA A 23 11.36 0.33 -26.91
C ALA A 23 11.53 0.06 -28.41
N THR A 24 12.01 -1.13 -28.75
CA THR A 24 11.96 -1.64 -30.12
C THR A 24 10.48 -1.77 -30.46
N LEU A 25 9.97 -0.78 -31.19
CA LEU A 25 8.63 -0.82 -31.74
C LEU A 25 8.60 -1.99 -32.72
N GLY A 26 8.23 -3.18 -32.23
CA GLY A 26 7.92 -4.30 -33.08
C GLY A 26 6.85 -3.84 -34.04
N MET A 27 7.20 -3.72 -35.31
CA MET A 27 6.23 -3.49 -36.38
C MET A 27 5.26 -4.68 -36.35
N MET A 28 4.16 -4.51 -35.62
CA MET A 28 3.01 -5.40 -35.73
C MET A 28 2.61 -5.39 -37.20
N PRO A 29 2.56 -6.56 -37.87
CA PRO A 29 2.09 -6.62 -39.24
C PRO A 29 0.66 -6.08 -39.25
N TYR A 30 0.45 -5.02 -40.03
CA TYR A 30 -0.89 -4.49 -40.24
C TYR A 30 -1.77 -5.64 -40.75
N PRO A 31 -2.93 -5.91 -40.13
CA PRO A 31 -3.82 -6.95 -40.60
C PRO A 31 -4.24 -6.61 -42.04
N ALA A 32 -3.79 -7.44 -42.99
CA ALA A 32 -4.17 -7.34 -44.38
C ALA A 32 -5.69 -7.53 -44.48
N GLY A 33 -6.41 -6.47 -44.85
CA GLY A 33 -7.85 -6.54 -45.07
C GLY A 33 -8.71 -5.46 -44.41
N VAL A 34 -8.12 -4.46 -43.72
CA VAL A 34 -8.91 -3.27 -43.36
C VAL A 34 -9.08 -2.42 -44.63
N PRO A 35 -10.31 -2.29 -45.18
CA PRO A 35 -10.53 -1.42 -46.33
C PRO A 35 -10.14 -0.01 -45.92
N LEU A 36 -9.21 0.60 -46.65
CA LEU A 36 -8.91 2.02 -46.52
C LEU A 36 -10.23 2.76 -46.69
N ARG A 37 -10.77 3.30 -45.58
CA ARG A 37 -11.92 4.19 -45.68
C ARG A 37 -11.50 5.27 -46.66
N PRO A 38 -12.29 5.53 -47.73
CA PRO A 38 -11.98 6.63 -48.63
C PRO A 38 -11.84 7.86 -47.74
N THR A 39 -10.64 8.45 -47.74
CA THR A 39 -10.38 9.73 -47.10
C THR A 39 -11.26 10.72 -47.82
N ASN A 40 -12.49 10.86 -47.34
CA ASN A 40 -13.39 11.91 -47.74
C ASN A 40 -12.57 13.18 -47.48
N PRO A 41 -12.14 13.94 -48.51
CA PRO A 41 -11.38 15.15 -48.28
C PRO A 41 -12.29 15.98 -47.40
N LEU A 42 -11.92 16.09 -46.12
CA LEU A 42 -12.63 16.92 -45.18
C LEU A 42 -12.42 18.33 -45.71
N VAL A 43 -13.33 18.76 -46.60
CA VAL A 43 -13.56 20.14 -46.93
C VAL A 43 -13.93 20.74 -45.60
N ARG A 44 -12.91 21.19 -44.85
CA ARG A 44 -13.11 21.91 -43.62
C ARG A 44 -13.96 23.10 -44.06
N PRO A 45 -15.21 23.23 -43.58
CA PRO A 45 -15.98 24.41 -43.89
C PRO A 45 -15.09 25.61 -43.54
N PRO A 46 -15.11 26.69 -44.36
CA PRO A 46 -14.32 27.87 -44.07
C PRO A 46 -14.58 28.25 -42.61
N VAL A 47 -13.52 28.21 -41.80
CA VAL A 47 -13.62 28.61 -40.40
C VAL A 47 -13.85 30.10 -40.47
N ASN A 48 -15.12 30.50 -40.44
CA ASN A 48 -15.51 31.89 -40.30
C ASN A 48 -15.00 32.33 -38.93
N PHE A 49 -13.78 32.86 -38.94
CA PHE A 49 -13.21 33.57 -37.81
C PHE A 49 -14.04 34.84 -37.66
N VAL A 50 -15.09 34.76 -36.84
CA VAL A 50 -15.85 35.93 -36.41
C VAL A 50 -14.91 36.74 -35.51
N TYR A 51 -14.04 37.54 -36.12
CA TYR A 51 -13.24 38.55 -35.44
C TYR A 51 -14.16 39.73 -35.12
N SER A 52 -15.01 39.59 -34.12
CA SER A 52 -15.61 40.76 -33.46
C SER A 52 -16.07 40.41 -32.05
N LYS A 53 -15.13 40.20 -31.14
CA LYS A 53 -15.37 40.72 -29.80
C LYS A 53 -14.48 41.94 -29.67
N GLY A 54 -15.11 43.12 -29.64
CA GLY A 54 -14.39 44.37 -29.41
C GLY A 54 -13.49 44.24 -28.19
N SER A 55 -12.46 45.07 -28.10
CA SER A 55 -11.63 45.16 -26.90
C SER A 55 -12.49 45.66 -25.73
N GLY A 56 -13.29 44.77 -25.16
CA GLY A 56 -14.01 44.98 -23.93
C GLY A 56 -12.98 45.46 -22.92
N ARG A 57 -13.22 46.63 -22.33
CA ARG A 57 -12.38 47.11 -21.24
C ARG A 57 -12.44 46.05 -20.15
N ILE A 58 -11.29 45.50 -19.80
CA ILE A 58 -11.16 44.51 -18.74
C ILE A 58 -11.07 45.31 -17.45
N ASP A 59 -12.03 45.11 -16.54
CA ASP A 59 -11.90 45.61 -15.18
C ASP A 59 -10.87 44.74 -14.44
N HIS A 60 -9.76 45.35 -14.05
CA HIS A 60 -8.64 44.64 -13.42
C HIS A 60 -8.97 44.13 -12.02
N ASP A 61 -9.85 44.82 -11.30
CA ASP A 61 -10.22 44.45 -9.93
C ASP A 61 -11.20 43.27 -9.95
N GLU A 62 -12.18 43.31 -10.86
CA GLU A 62 -13.09 42.18 -11.08
C GLU A 62 -12.32 40.95 -11.59
N MET A 63 -11.39 41.14 -12.53
CA MET A 63 -10.54 40.05 -13.02
C MET A 63 -9.71 39.43 -11.89
N ARG A 64 -9.16 40.25 -10.98
CA ARG A 64 -8.40 39.76 -9.81
C ARG A 64 -9.28 38.92 -8.90
N ALA A 65 -10.49 39.40 -8.58
CA ALA A 65 -11.45 38.67 -7.76
C ALA A 65 -11.82 37.32 -8.38
N MET A 66 -12.08 37.27 -9.70
CA MET A 66 -12.33 36.01 -10.42
C MET A 66 -11.14 35.06 -10.39
N HIS A 67 -9.92 35.59 -10.50
CA HIS A 67 -8.70 34.78 -10.43
C HIS A 67 -8.50 34.20 -9.02
N GLU A 68 -8.75 34.99 -7.97
CA GLU A 68 -8.70 34.56 -6.57
C GLU A 68 -9.76 33.49 -6.25
N GLN A 69 -10.93 33.59 -6.87
CA GLN A 69 -11.97 32.55 -6.83
C GLN A 69 -11.57 31.26 -7.58
N GLY A 70 -10.43 31.24 -8.29
CA GLY A 70 -9.90 30.06 -8.96
C GLY A 70 -10.52 29.74 -10.32
N LEU A 71 -11.22 30.71 -10.94
CA LEU A 71 -11.71 30.56 -12.31
C LEU A 71 -10.55 30.35 -13.30
N THR A 72 -10.85 29.67 -14.42
CA THR A 72 -9.85 29.49 -15.48
C THR A 72 -9.72 30.76 -16.30
N LEU A 73 -8.52 31.06 -16.82
CA LEU A 73 -8.32 32.22 -17.71
C LEU A 73 -9.24 32.19 -18.94
N LYS A 74 -9.67 31.00 -19.36
CA LYS A 74 -10.67 30.84 -20.43
C LYS A 74 -12.04 31.34 -19.98
N ALA A 75 -12.54 30.88 -18.82
CA ALA A 75 -13.83 31.32 -18.28
C ALA A 75 -13.85 32.83 -18.00
N ILE A 76 -12.74 33.38 -17.50
CA ILE A 76 -12.56 34.84 -17.32
C ILE A 76 -12.63 35.53 -18.69
N GLY A 77 -11.96 34.99 -19.71
CA GLY A 77 -12.03 35.53 -21.07
C GLY A 77 -13.44 35.48 -21.67
N ASP A 78 -14.16 34.39 -21.44
CA ASP A 78 -15.54 34.23 -21.88
C ASP A 78 -16.46 35.27 -21.21
N HIS A 79 -16.25 35.55 -19.91
CA HIS A 79 -16.96 36.59 -19.13
C HIS A 79 -16.74 38.00 -19.69
N PHE A 80 -15.48 38.39 -19.91
CA PHE A 80 -15.14 39.71 -20.45
C PHE A 80 -15.28 39.82 -21.98
N GLY A 81 -15.63 38.73 -22.65
CA GLY A 81 -15.66 38.69 -24.11
C GLY A 81 -14.29 38.86 -24.76
N VAL A 82 -13.20 38.45 -24.14
CA VAL A 82 -11.84 38.53 -24.69
C VAL A 82 -11.21 37.15 -24.83
N THR A 83 -10.15 37.06 -25.63
CA THR A 83 -9.43 35.79 -25.78
C THR A 83 -8.71 35.40 -24.48
N ARG A 84 -8.57 34.10 -24.24
CA ARG A 84 -7.76 33.55 -23.14
C ARG A 84 -6.35 34.14 -23.11
N GLU A 85 -5.76 34.38 -24.29
CA GLU A 85 -4.42 34.93 -24.42
C GLU A 85 -4.34 36.38 -23.94
N ARG A 86 -5.37 37.19 -24.20
CA ARG A 86 -5.44 38.55 -23.66
C ARG A 86 -5.52 38.56 -22.14
N ILE A 87 -6.37 37.70 -21.56
CA ILE A 87 -6.44 37.53 -20.08
C ILE A 87 -5.09 37.09 -19.52
N ARG A 88 -4.35 36.20 -20.20
CA ARG A 88 -3.01 35.78 -19.77
C ARG A 88 -2.02 36.96 -19.72
N GLN A 89 -2.06 37.85 -20.71
CA GLN A 89 -1.22 39.06 -20.74
C GLN A 89 -1.57 40.00 -19.59
N VAL A 90 -2.86 40.31 -19.40
CA VAL A 90 -3.32 41.19 -18.32
C VAL A 90 -3.00 40.58 -16.95
N ALA A 91 -3.20 39.28 -16.76
CA ALA A 91 -2.80 38.59 -15.52
C ALA A 91 -1.31 38.76 -15.22
N LYS A 92 -0.46 38.71 -16.26
CA LYS A 92 0.99 38.92 -16.13
C LYS A 92 1.32 40.37 -15.79
N GLU A 93 0.66 41.35 -16.42
CA GLU A 93 0.80 42.78 -16.12
C GLU A 93 0.41 43.10 -14.68
N LEU A 94 -0.65 42.45 -14.18
CA LEU A 94 -1.11 42.56 -12.79
C LEU A 94 -0.27 41.77 -11.77
N GLY A 95 0.76 41.05 -12.23
CA GLY A 95 1.60 40.22 -11.35
C GLY A 95 0.87 39.04 -10.71
N LEU A 96 -0.25 38.59 -11.29
CA LEU A 96 -0.99 37.45 -10.78
C LEU A 96 -0.20 36.16 -10.99
N LYS A 97 -0.08 35.36 -9.93
CA LYS A 97 0.63 34.08 -9.97
C LYS A 97 -0.06 33.12 -10.93
N PRO A 98 0.68 32.40 -11.79
CA PRO A 98 0.12 31.34 -12.60
C PRO A 98 -0.60 30.30 -11.74
N ARG A 99 -1.74 29.77 -12.23
CA ARG A 99 -2.50 28.70 -11.57
C ARG A 99 -1.62 27.51 -11.16
N LEU A 100 -0.62 27.16 -11.97
CA LEU A 100 0.31 26.07 -11.67
C LEU A 100 1.12 26.34 -10.40
N GLU A 101 1.53 27.58 -10.18
CA GLU A 101 2.28 28.00 -8.99
C GLU A 101 1.37 27.97 -7.75
N LEU A 102 0.13 28.46 -7.86
CA LEU A 102 -0.86 28.34 -6.78
C LEU A 102 -1.14 26.88 -6.40
N ILE A 103 -1.23 25.98 -7.39
CA ILE A 103 -1.36 24.53 -7.15
C ILE A 103 -0.13 23.97 -6.45
N ARG A 104 1.08 24.38 -6.84
CA ARG A 104 2.33 23.96 -6.17
C ARG A 104 2.36 24.42 -4.72
N GLU A 105 2.07 25.69 -4.45
CA GLU A 105 2.00 26.24 -3.08
C GLU A 105 0.94 25.53 -2.23
N ARG A 106 -0.24 25.26 -2.79
CA ARG A 106 -1.26 24.45 -2.14
C ARG A 106 -0.73 23.05 -1.82
N ASN A 107 -0.10 22.38 -2.79
CA ASN A 107 0.43 21.04 -2.59
C ASN A 107 1.53 21.02 -1.53
N LEU A 108 2.41 22.02 -1.49
CA LEU A 108 3.42 22.17 -0.44
C LEU A 108 2.78 22.32 0.95
N ARG A 109 1.68 23.08 1.07
CA ARG A 109 0.93 23.18 2.33
C ARG A 109 0.33 21.83 2.76
N VAL A 110 -0.17 21.02 1.82
CA VAL A 110 -0.64 19.65 2.12
C VAL A 110 0.52 18.78 2.62
N LEU A 111 1.70 18.88 2.01
CA LEU A 111 2.86 18.07 2.36
C LEU A 111 3.53 18.49 3.67
N ALA A 112 3.46 19.77 4.02
CA ALA A 112 3.98 20.30 5.29
C ALA A 112 3.05 20.00 6.49
N ALA A 113 1.85 19.47 6.25
CA ALA A 113 0.93 19.16 7.32
C ALA A 113 1.43 17.99 8.21
N PRO A 114 1.11 17.99 9.51
CA PRO A 114 1.47 16.91 10.43
C PRO A 114 1.08 15.52 9.90
N ALA A 115 1.98 14.55 10.03
CA ALA A 115 1.75 13.18 9.56
C ALA A 115 0.58 12.47 10.26
N GLU A 116 0.20 12.94 11.44
CA GLU A 116 -0.86 12.39 12.28
C GLU A 116 -2.27 12.63 11.72
N LEU A 117 -2.45 13.73 10.98
CA LEU A 117 -3.74 14.07 10.38
C LEU A 117 -4.11 13.08 9.29
N THR A 118 -5.35 12.60 9.37
CA THR A 118 -5.93 11.77 8.33
C THR A 118 -6.17 12.60 7.07
N ASP A 119 -6.24 11.93 5.92
CA ASP A 119 -6.54 12.62 4.65
C ASP A 119 -7.92 13.31 4.66
N SER A 120 -8.84 12.89 5.54
CA SER A 120 -10.16 13.53 5.69
C SER A 120 -10.08 14.82 6.49
N GLU A 121 -9.47 14.79 7.67
CA GLU A 121 -9.31 15.99 8.51
C GLU A 121 -8.49 17.07 7.79
N LEU A 122 -7.45 16.65 7.06
CA LEU A 122 -6.65 17.58 6.28
C LEU A 122 -7.43 18.16 5.10
N ALA A 123 -8.30 17.37 4.47
CA ALA A 123 -9.18 17.82 3.41
C ALA A 123 -10.18 18.87 3.92
N ASP A 124 -10.83 18.61 5.05
CA ASP A 124 -11.79 19.52 5.69
C ASP A 124 -11.09 20.84 6.11
N LYS A 125 -9.90 20.75 6.73
CA LYS A 125 -9.12 21.92 7.15
C LYS A 125 -8.67 22.80 5.99
N MET A 126 -8.41 22.21 4.82
CA MET A 126 -7.88 22.92 3.65
C MET A 126 -8.93 23.25 2.59
N GLY A 127 -10.20 22.87 2.80
CA GLY A 127 -11.26 23.05 1.81
C GLY A 127 -11.01 22.27 0.51
N LEU A 128 -10.39 21.08 0.62
CA LEU A 128 -10.09 20.21 -0.51
C LEU A 128 -10.92 18.93 -0.43
N THR A 129 -10.97 18.19 -1.54
CA THR A 129 -11.50 16.83 -1.48
C THR A 129 -10.43 15.87 -0.97
N LYS A 130 -10.85 14.85 -0.21
CA LYS A 130 -9.98 13.77 0.26
C LYS A 130 -9.17 13.13 -0.87
N ALA A 131 -9.76 12.99 -2.06
CA ALA A 131 -9.10 12.42 -3.23
C ALA A 131 -7.88 13.26 -3.68
N ILE A 132 -8.00 14.59 -3.68
CA ILE A 132 -6.90 15.49 -4.03
C ILE A 132 -5.77 15.37 -3.01
N VAL A 133 -6.09 15.41 -1.71
CA VAL A 133 -5.10 15.26 -0.63
C VAL A 133 -4.36 13.93 -0.74
N SER A 134 -5.11 12.84 -0.91
CA SER A 134 -4.55 11.50 -1.05
C SER A 134 -3.64 11.38 -2.28
N ALA A 135 -4.01 11.99 -3.41
CA ALA A 135 -3.20 12.01 -4.61
C ALA A 135 -1.88 12.77 -4.41
N ILE A 136 -1.93 13.96 -3.80
CA ILE A 136 -0.75 14.76 -3.48
C ILE A 136 0.21 13.97 -2.57
N ARG A 137 -0.29 13.40 -1.46
CA ARG A 137 0.54 12.60 -0.54
C ARG A 137 1.13 11.36 -1.21
N ARG A 138 0.37 10.67 -2.07
CA ARG A 138 0.87 9.50 -2.83
C ARG A 138 1.99 9.89 -3.79
N GLN A 139 1.81 10.97 -4.56
CA GLN A 139 2.82 11.45 -5.51
C GLN A 139 4.14 11.82 -4.83
N SER A 140 4.08 12.24 -3.56
CA SER A 140 5.26 12.57 -2.75
C SER A 140 5.75 11.41 -1.87
N GLY A 141 5.21 10.19 -2.01
CA GLY A 141 5.62 9.02 -1.22
C GLY A 141 5.18 9.03 0.25
N LEU A 142 4.38 10.01 0.68
CA LEU A 142 3.82 10.18 2.02
C LEU A 142 2.44 9.53 2.16
N SER A 143 2.21 8.41 1.47
CA SER A 143 0.90 7.77 1.50
C SER A 143 0.56 7.35 2.94
N PHE A 144 -0.69 7.59 3.36
CA PHE A 144 -1.19 7.17 4.67
C PHE A 144 -0.99 5.67 4.93
N GLN A 145 -0.97 4.83 3.87
CA GLN A 145 -0.70 3.41 3.99
C GLN A 145 0.71 3.09 4.52
N ARG A 146 1.70 3.94 4.25
CA ARG A 146 3.06 3.78 4.78
C ARG A 146 3.12 4.08 6.27
N ALA A 147 2.57 5.23 6.69
CA ALA A 147 2.45 5.57 8.11
C ALA A 147 1.63 4.52 8.88
N ARG A 148 0.59 3.96 8.25
CA ARG A 148 -0.21 2.87 8.80
C ARG A 148 0.59 1.56 8.95
N ARG A 149 1.44 1.22 7.98
CA ARG A 149 2.37 0.07 8.08
C ARG A 149 3.31 0.23 9.27
N ASP A 150 3.92 1.41 9.41
CA ASP A 150 4.87 1.66 10.50
C ASP A 150 4.20 1.54 11.88
N ARG A 151 2.94 1.99 12.01
CA ARG A 151 2.14 1.80 13.24
C ARG A 151 1.85 0.35 13.56
N PHE A 152 1.82 -0.53 12.57
CA PHE A 152 1.51 -1.95 12.75
C PHE A 152 2.75 -2.81 13.01
N LYS A 153 3.95 -2.26 12.84
CA LYS A 153 5.20 -2.96 13.10
C LYS A 153 5.26 -3.61 14.49
N PRO A 154 4.91 -2.93 15.61
CA PRO A 154 4.90 -3.57 16.92
C PRO A 154 3.91 -4.74 17.04
N ALA A 155 2.78 -4.66 16.32
CA ALA A 155 1.80 -5.74 16.30
C ALA A 155 2.34 -6.94 15.52
N VAL A 156 3.00 -6.70 14.38
CA VAL A 156 3.65 -7.76 13.59
C VAL A 156 4.76 -8.43 14.40
N ASP A 157 5.60 -7.64 15.09
CA ASP A 157 6.65 -8.16 15.96
C ASP A 157 6.08 -9.02 17.09
N ALA A 158 4.91 -8.66 17.65
CA ALA A 158 4.21 -9.47 18.64
C ALA A 158 3.73 -10.81 18.06
N VAL A 159 3.25 -10.83 16.81
CA VAL A 159 2.86 -12.08 16.12
C VAL A 159 4.07 -12.96 15.85
N SER A 160 5.17 -12.39 15.36
CA SER A 160 6.44 -13.10 15.20
C SER A 160 6.97 -13.67 16.54
N GLY A 161 6.67 -13.00 17.65
CA GLY A 161 6.94 -13.48 19.02
C GLY A 161 5.97 -14.55 19.53
N GLY A 162 5.04 -15.03 18.70
CA GLY A 162 4.11 -16.10 19.03
C GLY A 162 2.70 -15.65 19.43
N MET A 163 2.38 -14.35 19.40
CA MET A 163 1.02 -13.89 19.65
C MET A 163 0.09 -14.26 18.47
N SER A 164 -1.15 -14.64 18.74
CA SER A 164 -2.10 -14.87 17.63
C SER A 164 -2.48 -13.56 16.94
N ILE A 165 -2.73 -13.60 15.62
CA ILE A 165 -3.21 -12.43 14.85
C ILE A 165 -4.45 -11.81 15.50
N ARG A 166 -5.37 -12.62 16.03
CA ARG A 166 -6.59 -12.12 16.69
C ARG A 166 -6.27 -11.38 18.00
N GLN A 167 -5.40 -11.93 18.84
CA GLN A 167 -4.98 -11.28 20.09
C GLN A 167 -4.22 -9.99 19.82
N ALA A 168 -3.29 -10.01 18.86
CA ALA A 168 -2.57 -8.82 18.45
C ALA A 168 -3.53 -7.77 17.88
N ALA A 169 -4.43 -8.15 16.98
CA ALA A 169 -5.42 -7.23 16.42
C ALA A 169 -6.28 -6.57 17.51
N GLN A 170 -6.74 -7.34 18.51
CA GLN A 170 -7.48 -6.80 19.65
C GLN A 170 -6.62 -5.87 20.52
N ARG A 171 -5.40 -6.27 20.86
CA ARG A 171 -4.47 -5.49 21.70
C ARG A 171 -4.10 -4.14 21.07
N TYR A 172 -3.96 -4.11 19.75
CA TYR A 172 -3.60 -2.91 18.99
C TYR A 172 -4.81 -2.23 18.34
N ASN A 173 -6.04 -2.57 18.79
CA ASN A 173 -7.30 -1.98 18.37
C ASN A 173 -7.49 -1.88 16.84
N MET A 174 -7.31 -3.01 16.15
CA MET A 174 -7.48 -3.10 14.70
C MET A 174 -8.31 -4.33 14.30
N SER A 175 -8.87 -4.30 13.09
CA SER A 175 -9.57 -5.46 12.54
C SER A 175 -8.61 -6.61 12.29
N ALA A 176 -8.93 -7.80 12.80
CA ALA A 176 -8.14 -9.01 12.60
C ALA A 176 -7.95 -9.35 11.10
N MET A 177 -8.95 -9.07 10.26
CA MET A 177 -8.87 -9.31 8.82
C MET A 177 -7.87 -8.38 8.14
N THR A 178 -7.91 -7.09 8.50
CA THR A 178 -6.93 -6.11 7.98
C THR A 178 -5.54 -6.46 8.44
N PHE A 179 -5.39 -6.84 9.71
CA PHE A 179 -4.09 -7.20 10.27
C PHE A 179 -3.52 -8.49 9.66
N SER A 180 -4.35 -9.49 9.40
CA SER A 180 -3.94 -10.72 8.71
C SER A 180 -3.29 -10.40 7.36
N LYS A 181 -3.93 -9.58 6.53
CA LYS A 181 -3.36 -9.15 5.25
C LYS A 181 -2.01 -8.45 5.41
N TYR A 182 -1.84 -7.67 6.47
CA TYR A 182 -0.57 -7.02 6.77
C TYR A 182 0.53 -8.00 7.19
N CYS A 183 0.19 -9.02 7.98
CA CYS A 183 1.10 -10.10 8.31
C CYS A 183 1.51 -10.87 7.05
N ASP A 184 0.56 -11.18 6.15
CA ASP A 184 0.84 -11.84 4.87
C ASP A 184 1.78 -11.00 3.99
N GLU A 185 1.52 -9.69 3.86
CA GLU A 185 2.40 -8.74 3.14
C GLU A 185 3.80 -8.62 3.77
N ALA A 186 3.91 -8.85 5.09
CA ALA A 186 5.18 -8.84 5.82
C ALA A 186 5.89 -10.20 5.82
N GLY A 187 5.28 -11.25 5.24
CA GLY A 187 5.80 -12.62 5.28
C GLY A 187 5.79 -13.24 6.69
N VAL A 188 4.94 -12.73 7.59
CA VAL A 188 4.79 -13.25 8.94
C VAL A 188 3.58 -14.17 8.96
N GLU A 189 3.84 -15.47 9.00
CA GLU A 189 2.78 -16.46 9.16
C GLU A 189 2.34 -16.52 10.63
N SER A 190 1.02 -16.53 10.85
CA SER A 190 0.47 -16.73 12.19
C SER A 190 0.68 -18.17 12.64
N THR A 191 1.57 -18.36 13.60
CA THR A 191 1.81 -19.64 14.29
C THR A 191 0.58 -20.15 15.06
N HIS A 192 -0.35 -19.28 15.43
CA HIS A 192 -1.53 -19.63 16.24
C HIS A 192 -2.81 -19.91 15.44
N GLY A 193 -2.72 -19.91 14.10
CA GLY A 193 -3.82 -20.28 13.22
C GLY A 193 -4.00 -21.80 13.18
N ARG A 194 -4.61 -22.37 14.22
CA ARG A 194 -5.26 -23.69 14.24
C ARG A 194 -4.51 -24.86 13.58
N TRP A 195 -3.82 -25.67 14.38
CA TRP A 195 -3.56 -27.10 14.12
C TRP A 195 -2.79 -27.48 12.82
N GLY A 196 -2.55 -26.56 11.89
CA GLY A 196 -1.98 -26.81 10.56
C GLY A 196 -0.49 -26.48 10.43
N ALA A 197 0.07 -25.66 11.32
CA ALA A 197 1.52 -25.44 11.42
C ALA A 197 2.21 -26.49 12.32
N LEU A 198 1.71 -27.73 12.28
CA LEU A 198 2.23 -28.86 13.05
C LEU A 198 2.93 -29.88 12.14
N LYS A 199 3.53 -29.40 11.04
CA LYS A 199 4.39 -30.24 10.19
C LYS A 199 5.47 -30.93 11.03
N HIS A 200 6.04 -30.22 11.99
CA HIS A 200 7.00 -30.81 12.93
C HIS A 200 6.39 -31.92 13.80
N ARG A 201 5.10 -31.88 14.19
CA ARG A 201 4.48 -33.03 14.90
C ARG A 201 4.37 -34.24 13.98
N ALA A 202 4.07 -34.03 12.71
CA ALA A 202 3.99 -35.10 11.73
C ALA A 202 5.35 -35.74 11.45
N GLU A 203 6.45 -35.02 11.67
CA GLU A 203 7.81 -35.54 11.54
C GLU A 203 8.28 -36.17 12.87
N ILE A 204 8.11 -35.48 14.00
CA ILE A 204 8.65 -35.88 15.30
C ILE A 204 7.92 -37.07 15.89
N VAL A 205 6.58 -37.12 15.80
CA VAL A 205 5.81 -38.18 16.47
C VAL A 205 6.12 -39.57 15.88
N PRO A 206 6.08 -39.79 14.55
CA PRO A 206 6.51 -41.07 13.99
C PRO A 206 7.97 -41.39 14.32
N ASP A 207 8.88 -40.43 14.22
CA ASP A 207 10.30 -40.65 14.48
C ASP A 207 10.57 -41.08 15.94
N MET A 208 9.88 -40.47 16.90
CA MET A 208 10.02 -40.84 18.32
C MET A 208 9.34 -42.18 18.63
N LEU A 209 8.19 -42.47 18.01
CA LEU A 209 7.54 -43.77 18.14
C LEU A 209 8.41 -44.90 17.56
N ALA A 210 9.08 -44.66 16.44
CA ALA A 210 10.04 -45.60 15.84
C ALA A 210 11.29 -45.84 16.70
N GLN A 211 11.60 -44.92 17.62
CA GLN A 211 12.67 -45.05 18.61
C GLN A 211 12.19 -45.65 19.95
N ASP A 212 10.97 -46.22 19.97
CA ASP A 212 10.34 -46.77 21.17
C ASP A 212 10.27 -45.79 22.36
N LYS A 213 10.12 -44.48 22.07
CA LYS A 213 9.90 -43.48 23.12
C LYS A 213 8.48 -43.54 23.65
N ASP A 214 8.35 -43.38 24.97
CA ASP A 214 7.05 -43.34 25.63
C ASP A 214 6.35 -41.98 25.40
N TRP A 215 5.02 -41.97 25.54
CA TRP A 215 4.20 -40.75 25.40
C TRP A 215 4.67 -39.56 26.24
N PRO A 216 5.12 -39.71 27.51
CA PRO A 216 5.63 -38.59 28.28
C PRO A 216 6.85 -37.91 27.63
N ASP A 217 7.76 -38.68 27.01
CA ASP A 217 8.93 -38.14 26.33
C ASP A 217 8.54 -37.38 25.07
N ILE A 218 7.59 -37.92 24.29
CA ILE A 218 7.05 -37.27 23.10
C ILE A 218 6.39 -35.94 23.48
N LEU A 219 5.59 -35.92 24.54
CA LEU A 219 4.94 -34.70 25.03
C LEU A 219 5.95 -33.68 25.55
N ALA A 220 7.00 -34.11 26.25
CA ALA A 220 8.07 -33.24 26.71
C ALA A 220 8.83 -32.59 25.54
N SER A 221 9.20 -33.38 24.53
CA SER A 221 9.88 -32.91 23.30
C SER A 221 9.02 -31.90 22.54
N LEU A 222 7.75 -32.23 22.29
CA LEU A 222 6.82 -31.31 21.63
C LEU A 222 6.56 -30.05 22.45
N SER A 223 6.50 -30.16 23.77
CA SER A 223 6.29 -28.99 24.63
C SER A 223 7.48 -28.05 24.65
N GLN A 224 8.70 -28.60 24.55
CA GLN A 224 9.93 -27.82 24.42
C GLN A 224 9.98 -27.08 23.08
N ILE A 225 9.63 -27.76 21.98
CA ILE A 225 9.65 -27.18 20.63
C ILE A 225 8.57 -26.10 20.47
N GLU A 226 7.35 -26.39 20.96
CA GLU A 226 6.21 -25.47 20.85
C GLU A 226 6.18 -24.40 21.94
N LYS A 227 7.09 -24.48 22.92
CA LYS A 227 7.17 -23.58 24.09
C LYS A 227 5.83 -23.46 24.82
N ARG A 228 5.08 -24.55 24.88
CA ARG A 228 3.77 -24.67 25.56
C ARG A 228 3.56 -26.09 26.02
N ASP A 229 2.79 -26.26 27.08
CA ASP A 229 2.42 -27.58 27.56
C ASP A 229 1.45 -28.26 26.57
N VAL A 230 1.87 -29.39 26.02
CA VAL A 230 1.07 -30.17 25.06
C VAL A 230 0.30 -31.24 25.83
N GLN A 231 -1.03 -31.13 25.83
CA GLN A 231 -1.88 -32.12 26.48
C GLN A 231 -2.03 -33.38 25.61
N LEU A 232 -1.93 -34.55 26.24
CA LEU A 232 -2.09 -35.85 25.57
C LEU A 232 -3.39 -35.96 24.77
N GLN A 233 -4.51 -35.51 25.34
CA GLN A 233 -5.82 -35.57 24.66
C GLN A 233 -5.86 -34.70 23.40
N ALA A 234 -5.23 -33.53 23.46
CA ALA A 234 -5.11 -32.65 22.30
C ALA A 234 -4.21 -33.26 21.23
N LEU A 235 -3.11 -33.93 21.61
CA LEU A 235 -2.24 -34.62 20.68
C LEU A 235 -2.96 -35.81 20.00
N LYS A 236 -3.74 -36.60 20.76
CA LYS A 236 -4.53 -37.70 20.20
C LYS A 236 -5.59 -37.23 19.20
N ALA A 237 -6.36 -36.21 19.57
CA ALA A 237 -7.33 -35.61 18.65
C ALA A 237 -6.66 -35.08 17.36
N TRP A 238 -5.43 -34.54 17.50
CA TRP A 238 -4.65 -34.12 16.33
C TRP A 238 -4.23 -35.32 15.46
N LEU A 239 -3.69 -36.39 16.07
CA LEU A 239 -3.27 -37.59 15.36
C LEU A 239 -4.43 -38.25 14.62
N ALA A 240 -5.58 -38.45 15.27
CA ALA A 240 -6.77 -39.01 14.65
C ALA A 240 -7.24 -38.22 13.41
N THR A 241 -7.02 -36.91 13.39
CA THR A 241 -7.41 -36.04 12.27
C THR A 241 -6.37 -35.99 11.16
N ASN A 242 -5.07 -36.04 11.49
CA ASN A 242 -3.98 -35.73 10.54
C ASN A 242 -3.17 -36.96 10.12
N ILE A 243 -3.06 -37.98 10.98
CA ILE A 243 -2.29 -39.21 10.76
C ILE A 243 -3.06 -40.40 11.37
N PRO A 244 -4.19 -40.79 10.75
CA PRO A 244 -5.07 -41.83 11.32
C PRO A 244 -4.36 -43.18 11.49
N GLU A 245 -3.38 -43.51 10.63
CA GLU A 245 -2.57 -44.73 10.71
C GLU A 245 -1.82 -44.87 12.04
N LEU A 246 -1.41 -43.75 12.66
CA LEU A 246 -0.73 -43.77 13.96
C LEU A 246 -1.71 -43.96 15.13
N ASP A 247 -2.97 -43.56 14.99
CA ASP A 247 -3.97 -43.65 16.06
C ASP A 247 -4.31 -45.12 16.38
N GLU A 248 -4.28 -45.99 15.37
CA GLU A 248 -4.42 -47.44 15.52
C GLU A 248 -3.24 -48.04 16.32
N LEU A 249 -2.01 -47.68 15.96
CA LEU A 249 -0.80 -48.12 16.68
C LEU A 249 -0.77 -47.66 18.15
N VAL A 250 -1.29 -46.46 18.43
CA VAL A 250 -1.44 -45.95 19.81
C VAL A 250 -2.40 -46.83 20.62
N SER A 251 -3.48 -47.27 19.96
CA SER A 251 -4.53 -48.06 20.59
C SER A 251 -4.05 -49.46 20.94
N GLU A 252 -3.31 -50.11 20.04
CA GLU A 252 -2.75 -51.46 20.23
C GLU A 252 -1.71 -51.51 21.36
N ARG A 253 -0.76 -50.55 21.43
CA ARG A 253 0.25 -50.50 22.50
C ARG A 253 -0.36 -50.30 23.90
N LYS A 254 -1.51 -49.62 23.98
CA LYS A 254 -2.21 -49.42 25.25
C LYS A 254 -2.80 -50.74 25.77
N GLU A 255 -3.32 -51.58 24.89
CA GLU A 255 -3.81 -52.91 25.26
C GLU A 255 -2.68 -53.83 25.69
N GLU A 256 -1.52 -53.74 25.04
CA GLU A 256 -0.34 -54.54 25.41
C GLU A 256 0.20 -54.18 26.81
N LEU A 257 0.16 -52.90 27.19
CA LEU A 257 0.54 -52.44 28.53
C LEU A 257 -0.51 -52.79 29.60
N LEU A 258 -1.80 -52.78 29.26
CA LEU A 258 -2.87 -53.13 30.19
C LEU A 258 -3.04 -54.65 30.37
N GLY A 259 -2.66 -55.46 29.39
CA GLY A 259 -2.71 -56.93 29.48
C GLY A 259 -1.52 -57.57 30.20
N LYS A 260 -0.46 -56.81 30.48
CA LYS A 260 0.75 -57.26 31.21
C LYS A 260 0.73 -56.91 32.71
N ALA A 261 -0.32 -56.26 33.20
CA ALA A 261 -0.53 -55.89 34.61
C ALA A 261 -1.52 -56.84 35.30
#